data_AF-A0A661FY80-F1
#
_entry.id   AF-A0A661FY80-F1
#
_cell.length_a   1.000
_cell.length_b   1.000
_cell.length_c   1.000
_cell.angle_alpha   90.00
_cell.angle_beta   90.00
_cell.angle_gamma   90.00
#
_symmetry.space_group_name_H-M   'P 1'
#
loop_
_entity.id
_entity.type
_entity.pdbx_description
1 polymer ?
#
loop_
_entity_poly.entity_id
_entity_poly.type
_entity_poly.pdbx_seq_one_letter_code
_entity_poly.pdbx_strand_id
1 'polypeptide(L)' 'MISMTRLFAVMRKELRQLRRDRITFAMIIGIPIGQMLLFGYAINTDVRHLSAAVADQAGTHMARQFIAELE' A
#
# COMPACT_ATOMS: atom_id res chain seq x y z
N MET A 1 33.25 2.77 25.00
CA MET A 1 33.35 2.91 23.53
C MET A 1 32.92 1.60 22.88
N ILE A 2 32.00 1.65 21.91
CA ILE A 2 31.56 0.45 21.18
C ILE A 2 32.69 0.05 20.22
N SER A 3 33.22 -1.18 20.35
CA SER A 3 34.23 -1.72 19.42
C SER A 3 33.54 -2.18 18.14
N MET A 4 33.94 -1.63 16.99
CA MET A 4 33.40 -2.00 15.67
C MET A 4 33.60 -3.49 15.36
N THR A 5 34.73 -4.06 15.79
CA THR A 5 35.02 -5.50 15.64
C THR A 5 34.01 -6.36 16.38
N ARG A 6 33.64 -5.97 17.60
CA ARG A 6 32.63 -6.68 18.40
C ARG A 6 31.24 -6.58 17.78
N LEU A 7 30.87 -5.40 17.28
CA LEU A 7 29.60 -5.20 16.59
C LEU A 7 29.48 -6.10 15.36
N PHE A 8 30.52 -6.15 14.52
CA PHE A 8 30.53 -7.00 13.33
C PHE A 8 30.47 -8.50 13.68
N ALA A 9 31.15 -8.93 14.74
CA ALA A 9 31.08 -10.30 15.22
C ALA A 9 29.66 -10.70 15.65
N VAL A 10 28.95 -9.82 16.35
CA VAL A 10 27.55 -10.03 16.76
C VAL A 10 26.62 -10.02 15.54
N MET A 11 26.74 -9.03 14.66
CA MET A 11 25.96 -8.97 13.40
C MET A 11 26.09 -10.26 12.59
N ARG A 12 27.31 -10.75 12.39
CA ARG A 12 27.57 -12.00 11.65
C ARG A 12 26.94 -13.21 12.34
N LYS A 13 26.91 -13.25 13.68
CA LYS A 13 26.26 -14.31 14.44
C LYS A 13 24.74 -14.28 14.22
N GLU A 14 24.11 -13.12 14.39
CA GLU A 14 22.65 -12.97 14.26
C GLU A 14 22.18 -13.22 12.82
N LEU A 15 22.92 -12.74 11.80
CA LEU A 15 22.63 -13.03 10.39
C LEU A 15 22.69 -14.54 10.09
N ARG A 16 23.67 -15.26 10.66
CA ARG A 16 23.77 -16.71 10.48
C ARG A 16 22.62 -17.44 11.18
N GLN A 17 22.21 -16.97 12.36
CA GLN A 17 21.09 -17.51 13.12
C GLN A 17 19.78 -17.31 12.36
N LEU A 18 19.52 -16.09 11.87
CA LEU A 18 18.35 -15.76 11.07
C LEU A 18 18.28 -16.60 9.79
N ARG A 19 19.40 -16.79 9.09
CA ARG A 19 19.45 -17.61 7.87
C ARG A 19 19.16 -19.09 8.13
N ARG A 20 19.42 -19.60 9.34
CA ARG A 20 19.13 -21.00 9.70
C ARG A 20 17.67 -21.20 10.13
N ASP A 21 17.05 -20.16 10.65
CA ASP A 21 15.62 -20.14 10.93
C ASP A 21 14.83 -19.84 9.65
N ARG A 22 14.57 -20.90 8.88
CA ARG A 22 13.87 -20.82 7.59
C ARG A 22 12.46 -20.27 7.70
N ILE A 23 11.76 -20.54 8.82
CA ILE A 23 10.38 -20.09 9.01
C ILE A 23 10.38 -18.58 9.24
N THR A 24 11.20 -18.09 10.15
CA THR A 24 11.33 -16.66 10.42
C THR A 24 11.80 -15.90 9.18
N PHE A 25 12.79 -16.42 8.46
CA PHE A 25 13.24 -15.82 7.20
C PHE A 25 12.12 -15.79 6.14
N ALA A 26 11.36 -16.89 5.99
CA ALA A 26 10.25 -16.97 5.06
C ALA A 26 9.10 -16.01 5.44
N MET A 27 8.82 -15.77 6.72
CA MET A 27 7.82 -14.79 7.13
C MET A 27 8.27 -13.36 6.85
N ILE A 28 9.52 -13.02 7.17
CA ILE A 28 10.10 -11.68 6.95
C ILE A 28 10.03 -11.29 5.47
N ILE A 29 10.24 -12.25 4.56
CA ILE A 29 10.24 -11.98 3.11
C ILE A 29 8.86 -12.26 2.49
N GLY A 30 8.24 -13.37 2.86
CA GLY A 30 7.01 -13.87 2.25
C GLY A 30 5.79 -13.06 2.60
N ILE A 31 5.62 -12.61 3.86
CA ILE A 31 4.46 -11.79 4.24
C ILE A 31 4.46 -10.46 3.46
N PRO A 32 5.56 -9.67 3.41
CA PRO A 32 5.60 -8.45 2.62
C PRO A 32 5.41 -8.66 1.13
N ILE A 33 5.99 -9.73 0.55
CA ILE A 33 5.76 -10.06 -0.87
C ILE A 33 4.29 -10.38 -1.13
N GLY A 34 3.69 -11.21 -0.28
CA GLY A 34 2.27 -11.54 -0.36
C GLY A 34 1.39 -10.30 -0.23
N GLN A 35 1.71 -9.40 0.71
CA GLN A 35 1.03 -8.12 0.86
C GLN A 35 1.17 -7.25 -0.39
N MET A 36 2.35 -7.17 -0.99
CA MET A 36 2.57 -6.38 -2.21
C MET A 36 1.77 -6.95 -3.40
N LEU A 37 1.67 -8.27 -3.52
CA LEU A 37 0.86 -8.91 -4.54
C LEU A 37 -0.64 -8.69 -4.28
N LEU A 38 -1.10 -8.91 -3.06
CA LEU A 38 -2.50 -8.70 -2.68
C LEU A 38 -2.90 -7.24 -2.88
N PHE A 39 -2.11 -6.29 -2.41
CA PHE A 39 -2.43 -4.88 -2.58
C PHE A 39 -2.22 -4.39 -4.01
N GLY A 40 -1.17 -4.84 -4.70
CA GLY A 40 -0.93 -4.46 -6.09
C GLY A 40 -1.96 -5.02 -7.08
N TYR A 41 -2.52 -6.20 -6.80
CA TYR A 41 -3.49 -6.85 -7.68
C TYR A 41 -4.94 -6.69 -7.21
N ALA A 42 -5.22 -6.84 -5.92
CA ALA A 42 -6.59 -6.82 -5.40
C ALA A 42 -7.11 -5.41 -5.08
N ILE A 43 -6.24 -4.42 -4.81
CA ILE A 43 -6.69 -3.04 -4.68
C ILE A 43 -6.76 -2.43 -6.08
N ASN A 44 -7.97 -2.34 -6.61
CA ASN A 44 -8.25 -1.52 -7.78
C ASN A 44 -8.65 -0.11 -7.31
N THR A 45 -7.89 0.90 -7.73
CA THR A 45 -8.18 2.32 -7.43
C THR A 45 -9.27 2.91 -8.32
N ASP A 46 -9.64 2.20 -9.39
CA ASP A 46 -10.71 2.61 -10.30
C ASP A 46 -12.08 2.20 -9.73
N VAL A 47 -12.80 3.20 -9.22
CA VAL A 47 -14.15 3.04 -8.69
C VAL A 47 -15.15 3.07 -9.83
N ARG A 48 -15.38 1.91 -10.44
CA ARG A 48 -16.38 1.74 -11.49
C ARG A 48 -17.78 1.66 -10.86
N HIS A 49 -18.76 2.32 -11.48
CA HIS A 49 -20.17 2.35 -11.05
C HIS A 49 -20.43 3.04 -9.70
N LEU A 50 -19.65 4.07 -9.37
CA LEU A 50 -20.01 4.94 -8.26
C LEU A 50 -21.28 5.72 -8.62
N SER A 51 -22.33 5.61 -7.80
CA SER A 51 -23.49 6.49 -7.88
C SER A 51 -23.05 7.91 -7.47
N ALA A 52 -22.80 8.76 -8.45
CA ALA A 52 -22.46 10.16 -8.24
C ALA A 52 -23.73 11.02 -8.29
N ALA A 53 -23.77 12.06 -7.45
CA ALA A 53 -24.81 13.07 -7.48
C ALA A 53 -24.21 14.41 -7.91
N VAL A 54 -24.99 15.23 -8.60
CA VAL A 54 -24.59 16.59 -8.97
C VAL A 54 -24.83 17.52 -7.78
N ALA A 55 -23.78 18.22 -7.35
CA ALA A 55 -23.86 19.25 -6.33
C ALA A 55 -23.91 20.65 -6.96
N ASP A 56 -25.12 21.17 -7.23
CA ASP A 56 -25.30 22.56 -7.69
C ASP A 56 -25.23 23.54 -6.51
N GLN A 57 -24.11 24.25 -6.40
CA GLN A 57 -23.93 25.34 -5.43
C GLN A 57 -24.15 26.73 -6.03
N ALA A 58 -24.20 26.84 -7.35
CA ALA A 58 -24.34 28.13 -8.04
C ALA A 58 -25.80 28.60 -8.05
N GLY A 59 -26.76 27.67 -8.12
CA GLY A 59 -28.20 27.97 -8.07
C GLY A 59 -28.70 28.85 -9.22
N THR A 60 -27.87 29.07 -10.25
CA THR A 60 -28.17 29.94 -11.38
C THR A 60 -28.96 29.21 -12.46
N HIS A 61 -29.62 29.97 -13.34
CA HIS A 61 -30.32 29.39 -14.49
C HIS A 61 -29.36 28.67 -15.45
N MET A 62 -28.15 29.20 -15.63
CA MET A 62 -27.12 28.58 -16.46
C MET A 62 -26.67 27.22 -15.91
N ALA A 63 -26.50 27.10 -14.58
CA ALA A 63 -26.16 25.82 -13.94
C ALA A 63 -27.25 24.76 -14.17
N ARG A 64 -28.53 25.12 -14.04
CA ARG A 64 -29.65 24.21 -14.31
C ARG A 64 -29.73 23.77 -15.79
N GLN A 65 -29.46 24.66 -16.74
CA GLN A 65 -29.41 24.31 -18.16
C GLN A 65 -28.29 23.31 -18.45
N PHE A 66 -27.10 23.56 -17.91
CA PHE A 66 -25.97 22.66 -18.07
C PHE A 66 -26.22 21.26 -17.48
N ILE A 67 -26.90 21.18 -16.33
CA ILE A 67 -27.27 19.90 -15.71
C ILE A 67 -28.30 19.15 -16.57
N ALA A 68 -29.26 19.85 -17.17
CA ALA A 68 -30.27 19.24 -18.05
C ALA A 68 -29.68 18.71 -19.38
N GLU A 69 -28.56 19.27 -19.84
CA GLU A 69 -27.81 18.77 -21.01
C GLU A 69 -26.90 17.58 -20.69
N LEU A 70 -26.68 17.29 -19.41
CA LEU A 70 -25.83 16.21 -18.90
C LEU A 70 -26.58 14.87 -18.73
N GLU A 71 -27.91 14.88 -18.69
CA GLU A 71 -28.77 13.69 -18.81
C GLU A 71 -28.82 13.15 -20.25
#